data_AF-A0A8C5RRE5-F1
#
_entry.id   AF-A0A8C5RRE5-F1
#
_cell.length_a   1.000
_cell.length_b   1.000
_cell.length_c   1.000
_cell.angle_alpha   90.00
_cell.angle_beta   90.00
_cell.angle_gamma   90.00
#
_symmetry.space_group_name_H-M   'P 1'
#
loop_
_entity.id
_entity.type
_entity.pdbx_description
1 polymer ?
#
loop_
_entity_poly.entity_id
_entity_poly.type
_entity_poly.pdbx_seq_one_letter_code
_entity_poly.pdbx_strand_id
1 'polypeptide(L)'
;MRLRMDKATHSNQEVKKHVRLQDRRGSNVSLVLDMSSLSNIEPIVQISTPRDVTVQFLNTASHVLTQKMLQEWSCNLEELQKEFAKIPSNFITPEELNIPGRAAKDRYKSILPNPQSRVCLKRVNSQEEESYINANYIRGYASQKKTYIATQGPMLNTVNDFWTMVWQEETPLIIMLTKLKERKEKCICYWPEREASYGPFRIQVQDIWECDDYTIRSLSLQFKDESRTVKHIVFSSWPDQRTPESAKMLLHLILEVEKILKAAQNKGPIVVHCSAGIGRTGCFIATQIGCQQLKDKGEVDILGIVCQLRIDRGGMIQTSEQYQFVHHILAMYASQLSEFTDN
;
A
#
# COMPACT_ATOMS: atom_id res chain seq x y z
N MET A 1 43.80 55.34 -42.96
CA MET A 1 44.44 54.48 -43.99
C MET A 1 43.73 53.12 -43.90
N ARG A 2 42.62 52.80 -44.61
CA ARG A 2 42.44 52.54 -46.07
C ARG A 2 43.64 51.71 -46.59
N LEU A 3 43.53 50.42 -46.95
CA LEU A 3 42.86 49.78 -48.11
C LEU A 3 42.97 48.23 -47.98
N ARG A 4 41.90 47.42 -48.20
CA ARG A 4 41.43 46.72 -49.44
C ARG A 4 42.31 45.53 -49.90
N MET A 5 41.72 44.31 -49.95
CA MET A 5 41.27 43.52 -51.14
C MET A 5 42.43 42.94 -51.97
N ASP A 6 42.40 41.79 -52.66
CA ASP A 6 41.54 40.61 -52.85
C ASP A 6 42.31 39.67 -53.81
N LYS A 7 41.80 38.44 -54.00
CA LYS A 7 42.02 37.42 -55.07
C LYS A 7 43.16 36.40 -54.85
N ALA A 8 42.94 35.08 -54.76
CA ALA A 8 42.10 34.07 -55.43
C ALA A 8 42.68 33.49 -56.73
N THR A 9 42.91 32.16 -56.73
CA THR A 9 42.87 31.19 -57.86
C THR A 9 42.89 29.76 -57.26
N HIS A 10 41.74 29.08 -57.14
CA HIS A 10 41.22 28.01 -58.03
C HIS A 10 42.04 26.72 -58.16
N SER A 11 41.49 25.59 -57.69
CA SER A 11 41.16 24.46 -58.58
C SER A 11 40.22 23.42 -57.94
N ASN A 12 39.13 23.17 -58.67
CA ASN A 12 38.30 21.98 -58.87
C ASN A 12 37.69 21.14 -57.72
N GLN A 13 36.37 21.30 -57.62
CA GLN A 13 35.38 20.32 -57.19
C GLN A 13 35.34 19.10 -58.13
N GLU A 14 35.21 17.89 -57.58
CA GLU A 14 34.55 16.78 -58.24
C GLU A 14 33.32 16.33 -57.43
N VAL A 15 32.16 16.58 -58.03
CA VAL A 15 30.84 16.11 -57.61
C VAL A 15 30.66 14.70 -58.17
N LYS A 16 30.49 13.68 -57.31
CA LYS A 16 30.02 12.35 -57.75
C LYS A 16 28.52 12.20 -57.51
N LYS A 17 27.86 11.82 -58.61
CA LYS A 17 26.44 11.86 -58.92
C LYS A 17 25.62 10.78 -58.21
N HIS A 18 24.36 11.13 -57.96
CA HIS A 18 23.23 10.25 -57.66
C HIS A 18 23.18 9.00 -58.55
N VAL A 19 23.02 7.83 -57.92
CA VAL A 19 22.65 6.59 -58.61
C VAL A 19 21.13 6.47 -58.64
N ARG A 20 20.60 6.35 -59.85
CA ARG A 20 19.17 6.20 -60.18
C ARG A 20 18.68 4.79 -59.85
N LEU A 21 17.42 4.72 -59.41
CA LEU A 21 16.58 3.53 -59.39
C LEU A 21 16.60 2.85 -60.77
N GLN A 22 16.91 1.55 -60.79
CA GLN A 22 16.68 0.69 -61.94
C GLN A 22 15.77 -0.46 -61.50
N ASP A 23 14.65 -0.57 -62.22
CA ASP A 23 13.63 -1.59 -62.12
C ASP A 23 14.21 -3.00 -62.23
N ARG A 24 13.86 -3.87 -61.27
CA ARG A 24 14.03 -5.32 -61.40
C ARG A 24 12.66 -5.99 -61.46
N ARG A 25 12.47 -6.66 -62.59
CA ARG A 25 11.34 -7.48 -63.03
C ARG A 25 10.65 -8.25 -61.90
N GLY A 26 9.33 -8.15 -61.86
CA GLY A 26 8.48 -8.93 -60.96
C GLY A 26 8.57 -10.43 -61.23
N SER A 27 8.81 -11.18 -60.17
CA SER A 27 8.51 -12.61 -60.09
C SER A 27 7.12 -12.75 -59.48
N ASN A 28 6.11 -13.08 -60.28
CA ASN A 28 4.76 -13.40 -59.81
C ASN A 28 4.73 -14.80 -59.19
N VAL A 29 5.39 -14.99 -58.05
CA VAL A 29 5.15 -16.17 -57.22
C VAL A 29 3.99 -15.85 -56.30
N SER A 30 2.79 -16.24 -56.72
CA SER A 30 1.63 -16.29 -55.83
C SER A 30 1.91 -17.33 -54.74
N LEU A 31 2.19 -16.87 -53.51
CA LEU A 31 2.25 -17.73 -52.34
C LEU A 31 0.82 -18.07 -51.94
N VAL A 32 0.29 -19.17 -52.49
CA VAL A 32 -0.97 -19.74 -52.03
C VAL A 32 -0.66 -20.52 -50.75
N LEU A 33 -1.06 -19.98 -49.60
CA LEU A 33 -0.99 -20.69 -48.32
C LEU A 33 -2.02 -21.83 -48.35
N ASP A 34 -1.52 -23.07 -48.36
CA ASP A 34 -2.34 -24.26 -48.22
C ASP A 34 -2.87 -24.34 -46.78
N MET A 35 -4.17 -24.09 -46.62
CA MET A 35 -4.87 -24.07 -45.34
C MET A 35 -5.41 -25.45 -44.94
N SER A 36 -5.10 -26.51 -45.70
CA SER A 36 -5.60 -27.88 -45.47
C SER A 36 -5.10 -28.53 -44.18
N SER A 37 -4.13 -27.94 -43.48
CA SER A 37 -3.56 -28.41 -42.21
C SER A 37 -4.07 -27.69 -40.95
N LEU A 38 -4.98 -26.72 -41.08
CA LEU A 38 -5.54 -25.98 -39.92
C LEU A 38 -6.54 -26.79 -39.08
N SER A 39 -6.85 -28.04 -39.44
CA SER A 39 -7.78 -28.88 -38.68
C SER A 39 -7.18 -29.49 -37.41
N ASN A 40 -5.87 -29.32 -37.16
CA ASN A 40 -5.18 -29.78 -35.95
C ASN A 40 -4.56 -28.59 -35.17
N ILE A 41 -5.34 -27.55 -34.89
CA ILE A 41 -4.94 -26.54 -33.91
C ILE A 41 -5.11 -27.17 -32.53
N GLU A 42 -4.01 -27.56 -31.90
CA GLU A 42 -3.97 -27.82 -30.45
C GLU A 42 -4.62 -26.61 -29.75
N PRO A 43 -5.53 -26.81 -28.78
CA PRO A 43 -6.16 -25.69 -28.09
C PRO A 43 -5.07 -24.78 -27.54
N ILE A 44 -5.17 -23.47 -27.80
CA ILE A 44 -4.24 -22.47 -27.29
C ILE A 44 -4.12 -22.68 -25.78
N VAL A 45 -3.01 -23.26 -25.34
CA VAL A 45 -2.70 -23.36 -23.92
C VAL A 45 -2.59 -21.92 -23.43
N GLN A 46 -3.47 -21.53 -22.51
CA GLN A 46 -3.40 -20.22 -21.87
C GLN A 46 -2.06 -20.12 -21.14
N ILE A 47 -1.08 -19.48 -21.79
CA ILE A 47 0.21 -19.18 -21.17
C ILE A 47 -0.08 -18.16 -20.08
N SER A 48 -0.22 -18.63 -18.84
CA SER A 48 -0.40 -17.76 -17.69
C SER A 48 0.95 -17.13 -17.36
N THR A 49 1.02 -15.80 -17.32
CA THR A 49 2.26 -15.13 -16.91
C THR A 49 2.53 -15.38 -15.42
N PRO A 50 3.76 -15.24 -14.92
CA PRO A 50 4.04 -15.33 -13.48
C PRO A 50 3.18 -14.37 -12.63
N ARG A 51 2.80 -13.23 -13.22
CA ARG A 51 1.88 -12.28 -12.58
C ARG A 51 0.45 -12.81 -12.52
N ASP A 52 -0.02 -13.47 -13.58
CA ASP A 52 -1.37 -14.08 -13.60
C ASP A 52 -1.48 -15.20 -12.56
N VAL A 53 -0.45 -16.05 -12.43
CA VAL A 53 -0.39 -17.09 -11.40
C VAL A 53 -0.41 -16.49 -10.00
N THR A 54 0.34 -15.40 -9.78
CA THR A 54 0.35 -14.66 -8.52
C THR A 54 -1.03 -14.11 -8.18
N VAL A 55 -1.66 -13.40 -9.12
CA VAL A 55 -2.98 -12.80 -8.93
C VAL A 55 -4.05 -13.87 -8.75
N GLN A 56 -3.97 -14.98 -9.49
CA GLN A 56 -4.88 -16.11 -9.34
C GLN A 56 -4.77 -16.71 -7.93
N PHE A 57 -3.56 -17.01 -7.44
CA PHE A 57 -3.38 -17.51 -6.08
C PHE A 57 -3.97 -16.55 -5.05
N LEU A 58 -3.67 -15.25 -5.15
CA LEU A 58 -4.15 -14.27 -4.18
C LEU A 58 -5.68 -14.10 -4.22
N ASN A 59 -6.34 -14.37 -5.35
CA ASN A 59 -7.79 -14.29 -5.46
C ASN A 59 -8.51 -15.57 -5.00
N THR A 60 -7.83 -16.72 -4.93
CA THR A 60 -8.47 -18.02 -4.66
C THR A 60 -8.00 -18.72 -3.39
N ALA A 61 -6.82 -18.39 -2.88
CA ALA A 61 -6.29 -18.98 -1.65
C ALA A 61 -7.17 -18.60 -0.45
N SER A 62 -7.59 -19.60 0.31
CA SER A 62 -8.46 -19.47 1.46
C SER A 62 -8.18 -20.63 2.43
N HIS A 63 -8.21 -20.34 3.72
CA HIS A 63 -8.11 -21.31 4.80
C HIS A 63 -9.02 -20.86 5.93
N VAL A 64 -10.29 -21.27 5.86
CA VAL A 64 -11.31 -20.92 6.84
C VAL A 64 -11.11 -21.74 8.13
N LEU A 65 -10.99 -21.04 9.25
CA LEU A 65 -10.80 -21.60 10.58
C LEU A 65 -12.00 -21.25 11.45
N THR A 66 -12.67 -22.27 11.99
CA THR A 66 -13.63 -22.10 13.10
C THR A 66 -12.90 -21.65 14.37
N GLN A 67 -13.60 -21.12 15.36
CA GLN A 67 -12.99 -20.72 16.64
C GLN A 67 -12.14 -21.83 17.26
N LYS A 68 -12.63 -23.08 17.28
CA LYS A 68 -11.89 -24.23 17.83
C LYS A 68 -10.64 -24.54 17.00
N MET A 69 -10.77 -24.59 15.67
CA MET A 69 -9.63 -24.83 14.78
C MET A 69 -8.58 -23.72 14.92
N LEU A 70 -9.00 -22.46 15.09
CA LEU A 70 -8.10 -21.34 15.27
C LEU A 70 -7.23 -21.48 16.54
N GLN A 71 -7.81 -21.98 17.65
CA GLN A 71 -7.02 -22.26 18.87
C GLN A 71 -5.91 -23.28 18.58
N GLU A 72 -6.29 -24.42 17.99
CA GLU A 72 -5.36 -25.51 17.67
C GLU A 72 -4.30 -25.07 16.65
N TRP A 73 -4.72 -24.38 15.59
CA TRP A 73 -3.87 -23.92 14.49
C TRP A 73 -2.88 -22.84 14.92
N SER A 74 -3.28 -21.96 15.86
CA SER A 74 -2.40 -20.90 16.38
C SER A 74 -1.15 -21.43 17.09
N CYS A 75 -1.18 -22.70 17.56
CA CYS A 75 -0.04 -23.36 18.19
C CYS A 75 0.90 -24.05 17.18
N ASN A 76 0.48 -24.23 15.92
CA ASN A 76 1.26 -24.97 14.92
C ASN A 76 2.15 -24.02 14.08
N LEU A 77 3.23 -23.55 14.69
CA LEU A 77 4.12 -22.54 14.11
C LEU A 77 4.77 -22.98 12.79
N GLU A 78 5.07 -24.27 12.63
CA GLU A 78 5.72 -24.82 11.44
C GLU A 78 4.77 -24.78 10.22
N GLU A 79 3.53 -25.21 10.40
CA GLU A 79 2.53 -25.16 9.31
C GLU A 79 2.17 -23.72 8.94
N LEU A 80 2.09 -22.81 9.93
CA LEU A 80 1.90 -21.38 9.67
C LEU A 80 3.06 -20.78 8.86
N GLN A 81 4.30 -21.20 9.14
CA GLN A 81 5.46 -20.78 8.36
C GLN A 81 5.40 -21.31 6.92
N LYS A 82 5.04 -22.59 6.73
CA LYS A 82 4.87 -23.20 5.41
C LYS A 82 3.75 -22.54 4.60
N GLU A 83 2.64 -22.21 5.24
CA GLU A 83 1.52 -21.51 4.61
C GLU A 83 1.94 -20.10 4.18
N PHE A 84 2.55 -19.32 5.10
CA PHE A 84 3.02 -17.97 4.80
C PHE A 84 4.04 -17.92 3.66
N ALA A 85 4.95 -18.90 3.60
CA ALA A 85 5.97 -18.99 2.54
C ALA A 85 5.38 -19.17 1.14
N LYS A 86 4.16 -19.69 1.01
CA LYS A 86 3.47 -19.88 -0.27
C LYS A 86 2.79 -18.61 -0.76
N ILE A 87 2.52 -17.63 0.12
CA ILE A 87 1.80 -16.41 -0.23
C ILE A 87 2.73 -15.53 -1.09
N PRO A 88 2.38 -15.19 -2.33
CA PRO A 88 3.17 -14.27 -3.15
C PRO A 88 3.23 -12.87 -2.52
N SER A 89 4.34 -12.15 -2.69
CA SER A 89 4.49 -10.80 -2.12
C SER A 89 3.67 -9.74 -2.87
N ASN A 90 3.44 -9.91 -4.17
CA ASN A 90 2.81 -8.93 -5.06
C ASN A 90 3.49 -7.54 -5.04
N PHE A 91 4.81 -7.52 -4.83
CA PHE A 91 5.58 -6.30 -5.06
C PHE A 91 5.60 -5.97 -6.55
N ILE A 92 5.49 -4.68 -6.84
CA ILE A 92 5.64 -4.16 -8.20
C ILE A 92 7.07 -3.70 -8.42
N THR A 93 7.54 -3.80 -9.66
CA THR A 93 8.88 -3.30 -9.99
C THR A 93 8.87 -1.78 -10.24
N PRO A 94 10.04 -1.12 -10.15
CA PRO A 94 10.15 0.30 -10.48
C PRO A 94 9.66 0.68 -11.87
N GLU A 95 9.78 -0.23 -12.84
CA GLU A 95 9.39 -0.06 -14.25
C GLU A 95 7.87 -0.04 -14.41
N GLU A 96 7.14 -0.77 -13.56
CA GLU A 96 5.68 -0.79 -13.55
C GLU A 96 5.07 0.52 -13.00
N LEU A 97 5.82 1.25 -12.18
CA LEU A 97 5.40 2.52 -11.59
C LEU A 97 6.30 3.66 -12.09
N ASN A 98 6.06 4.04 -13.35
CA ASN A 98 6.79 5.11 -14.02
C ASN A 98 6.22 6.50 -13.65
N ILE A 99 6.52 6.96 -12.43
CA ILE A 99 6.18 8.31 -11.95
C ILE A 99 7.48 9.11 -11.73
N PRO A 100 7.73 10.18 -12.49
CA PRO A 100 8.92 11.01 -12.32
C PRO A 100 9.06 11.55 -10.90
N GLY A 101 10.27 11.51 -10.34
CA GLY A 101 10.57 12.05 -9.01
C GLY A 101 10.05 11.24 -7.81
N ARG A 102 9.30 10.14 -8.02
CA ARG A 102 8.72 9.34 -6.91
C ARG A 102 9.78 8.80 -5.95
N ALA A 103 10.98 8.50 -6.45
CA ALA A 103 12.05 7.89 -5.66
C ALA A 103 12.51 8.79 -4.50
N ALA A 104 12.33 10.12 -4.61
CA ALA A 104 12.60 11.06 -3.53
C ALA A 104 11.51 11.02 -2.44
N LYS A 105 10.32 10.50 -2.75
CA LYS A 105 9.17 10.38 -1.85
C LYS A 105 8.97 8.96 -1.31
N ASP A 106 9.79 8.00 -1.74
CA ASP A 106 9.79 6.62 -1.27
C ASP A 106 10.84 6.41 -0.17
N ARG A 107 10.41 6.07 1.06
CA ARG A 107 11.35 5.77 2.16
C ARG A 107 12.18 4.52 1.85
N TYR A 108 11.60 3.56 1.15
CA TYR A 108 12.24 2.32 0.72
C TYR A 108 12.03 2.10 -0.78
N LYS A 109 13.13 2.04 -1.54
CA LYS A 109 13.10 1.97 -3.01
C LYS A 109 12.36 0.74 -3.57
N SER A 110 12.31 -0.35 -2.81
CA SER A 110 11.68 -1.61 -3.19
C SER A 110 10.24 -1.76 -2.69
N ILE A 111 9.72 -0.81 -1.91
CA ILE A 111 8.36 -0.89 -1.34
C ILE A 111 7.56 0.23 -1.99
N LEU A 112 6.85 -0.12 -3.05
CA LEU A 112 6.14 0.82 -3.91
C LEU A 112 4.64 0.57 -3.84
N PRO A 113 3.80 1.60 -4.03
CA PRO A 113 2.36 1.42 -4.04
C PRO A 113 1.90 0.75 -5.34
N ASN A 114 1.09 -0.30 -5.23
CA ASN A 114 0.49 -0.95 -6.39
C ASN A 114 -0.35 0.06 -7.20
N PRO A 115 -0.16 0.18 -8.52
CA PRO A 115 -0.79 1.25 -9.31
C PRO A 115 -2.33 1.25 -9.25
N GLN A 116 -2.94 0.06 -9.15
CA GLN A 116 -4.39 -0.12 -9.22
C GLN A 116 -5.14 0.45 -8.00
N SER A 117 -4.46 0.56 -6.86
CA SER A 117 -5.03 0.97 -5.58
C SER A 117 -4.30 2.17 -4.98
N ARG A 118 -3.33 2.77 -5.69
CA ARG A 118 -2.55 3.90 -5.17
C ARG A 118 -3.45 5.09 -4.85
N VAL A 119 -3.10 5.84 -3.82
CA VAL A 119 -3.74 7.13 -3.54
C VAL A 119 -3.12 8.21 -4.45
N CYS A 120 -3.95 8.92 -5.21
CA CYS A 120 -3.53 10.02 -6.07
C CYS A 120 -3.83 11.35 -5.39
N LEU A 121 -2.82 12.19 -5.17
CA LEU A 121 -3.03 13.50 -4.56
C LEU A 121 -3.42 14.53 -5.62
N LYS A 122 -4.58 15.16 -5.42
CA LYS A 122 -5.06 16.27 -6.24
C LYS A 122 -4.35 17.55 -5.78
N ARG A 123 -3.65 18.23 -6.69
CA ARG A 123 -3.10 19.56 -6.39
C ARG A 123 -4.25 20.57 -6.35
N VAL A 124 -4.26 21.40 -5.31
CA VAL A 124 -5.33 22.39 -5.05
C VAL A 124 -5.45 23.44 -6.17
N ASN A 125 -4.39 23.69 -6.96
CA ASN A 125 -4.32 24.82 -7.91
C ASN A 125 -3.77 24.50 -9.32
N SER A 126 -3.58 23.24 -9.71
CA SER A 126 -3.04 22.92 -11.06
C SER A 126 -3.74 21.71 -11.67
N GLN A 127 -4.39 21.92 -12.82
CA GLN A 127 -5.16 20.89 -13.52
C GLN A 127 -4.31 19.76 -14.14
N GLU A 128 -2.98 19.86 -14.15
CA GLU A 128 -2.15 19.01 -15.04
C GLU A 128 -1.12 18.10 -14.36
N GLU A 129 -0.92 18.13 -13.04
CA GLU A 129 0.03 17.21 -12.38
C GLU A 129 -0.53 16.63 -11.07
N GLU A 130 -0.90 15.34 -11.10
CA GLU A 130 -1.13 14.54 -9.88
C GLU A 130 0.15 14.50 -9.04
N SER A 131 0.05 14.80 -7.74
CA SER A 131 1.18 14.60 -6.83
C SER A 131 1.21 13.14 -6.36
N TYR A 132 2.43 12.64 -6.12
CA TYR A 132 2.68 11.28 -5.67
C TYR A 132 2.78 11.20 -4.15
N ILE A 133 2.19 10.14 -3.59
CA ILE A 133 2.43 9.67 -2.22
C ILE A 133 2.51 8.14 -2.23
N ASN A 134 3.38 7.56 -1.41
CA ASN A 134 3.50 6.12 -1.26
C ASN A 134 2.42 5.59 -0.31
N ALA A 135 1.20 5.44 -0.84
CA ALA A 135 0.03 4.97 -0.11
C ALA A 135 -0.92 4.20 -1.03
N ASN A 136 -1.66 3.24 -0.46
CA ASN A 136 -2.70 2.48 -1.16
C ASN A 136 -3.99 2.46 -0.37
N TYR A 137 -5.12 2.52 -1.07
CA TYR A 137 -6.41 2.13 -0.52
C TYR A 137 -6.43 0.64 -0.25
N ILE A 138 -6.95 0.27 0.92
CA ILE A 138 -7.10 -1.12 1.35
C ILE A 138 -8.57 -1.41 1.60
N ARG A 139 -9.03 -2.57 1.12
CA ARG A 139 -10.36 -3.09 1.37
C ARG A 139 -10.49 -3.57 2.82
N GLY A 140 -11.67 -3.37 3.39
CA GLY A 140 -12.02 -3.85 4.72
C GLY A 140 -12.70 -5.21 4.69
N TYR A 141 -13.35 -5.53 5.80
CA TYR A 141 -14.21 -6.71 5.90
C TYR A 141 -15.30 -6.68 4.81
N ALA A 142 -15.69 -7.87 4.35
CA ALA A 142 -16.60 -8.05 3.21
C ALA A 142 -16.21 -7.26 1.94
N SER A 143 -14.90 -7.05 1.73
CA SER A 143 -14.37 -6.27 0.60
C SER A 143 -14.86 -4.82 0.52
N GLN A 144 -15.25 -4.22 1.65
CA GLN A 144 -15.64 -2.81 1.70
C GLN A 144 -14.52 -1.92 1.16
N LYS A 145 -14.79 -1.23 0.05
CA LYS A 145 -13.79 -0.40 -0.64
C LYS A 145 -13.35 0.77 0.24
N LYS A 146 -12.07 1.12 0.16
CA LYS A 146 -11.46 2.30 0.82
C LYS A 146 -11.78 2.37 2.31
N THR A 147 -11.70 1.24 3.02
CA THR A 147 -11.87 1.23 4.47
C THR A 147 -10.62 1.75 5.18
N TYR A 148 -9.45 1.45 4.62
CA TYR A 148 -8.18 1.93 5.13
C TYR A 148 -7.35 2.56 4.01
N ILE A 149 -6.35 3.33 4.42
CA ILE A 149 -5.19 3.69 3.62
C ILE A 149 -3.96 3.15 4.35
N ALA A 150 -3.19 2.29 3.68
CA ALA A 150 -1.88 1.88 4.16
C ALA A 150 -0.81 2.77 3.52
N THR A 151 0.01 3.44 4.34
CA THR A 151 1.05 4.36 3.87
C THR A 151 2.35 4.16 4.65
N GLN A 152 3.47 4.59 4.06
CA GLN A 152 4.74 4.67 4.78
C GLN A 152 4.70 5.76 5.86
N GLY A 153 5.63 5.68 6.83
CA GLY A 153 5.85 6.74 7.80
C GLY A 153 6.37 8.00 7.12
N PRO A 154 5.74 9.17 7.32
CA PRO A 154 6.15 10.40 6.67
C PRO A 154 7.66 10.68 6.78
N MET A 155 8.22 11.20 5.70
CA MET A 155 9.56 11.77 5.62
C MET A 155 9.46 13.29 5.59
N LEU A 156 10.55 13.99 5.88
CA LEU A 156 10.59 15.47 5.91
C LEU A 156 9.93 16.11 4.68
N ASN A 157 10.23 15.62 3.48
CA ASN A 157 9.72 16.13 2.21
C ASN A 157 8.34 15.60 1.80
N THR A 158 7.68 14.78 2.63
CA THR A 158 6.36 14.17 2.35
C THR A 158 5.32 14.47 3.44
N VAL A 159 5.66 15.25 4.48
CA VAL A 159 4.71 15.66 5.52
C VAL A 159 3.52 16.43 4.92
N ASN A 160 3.78 17.35 4.01
CA ASN A 160 2.71 18.12 3.35
C ASN A 160 1.84 17.22 2.45
N ASP A 161 2.44 16.26 1.75
CA ASP A 161 1.70 15.27 0.95
C ASP A 161 0.79 14.41 1.86
N PHE A 162 1.29 14.01 3.03
CA PHE A 162 0.53 13.24 4.02
C PHE A 162 -0.70 14.01 4.52
N TRP A 163 -0.54 15.27 4.91
CA TRP A 163 -1.69 16.08 5.34
C TRP A 163 -2.65 16.43 4.21
N THR A 164 -2.15 16.56 2.98
CA THR A 164 -3.00 16.65 1.78
C THR A 164 -3.85 15.40 1.62
N MET A 165 -3.27 14.21 1.82
CA MET A 165 -4.00 12.95 1.78
C MET A 165 -5.09 12.88 2.86
N VAL A 166 -4.74 13.17 4.12
CA VAL A 166 -5.67 13.14 5.26
C VAL A 166 -6.85 14.09 5.02
N TRP A 167 -6.58 15.29 4.49
CA TRP A 167 -7.63 16.22 4.10
C TRP A 167 -8.47 15.69 2.94
N GLN A 168 -7.84 15.33 1.82
CA GLN A 168 -8.55 14.89 0.62
C GLN A 168 -9.49 13.71 0.87
N GLU A 169 -9.06 12.77 1.71
CA GLU A 169 -9.77 11.53 1.97
C GLU A 169 -10.71 11.63 3.18
N GLU A 170 -10.89 12.82 3.77
CA GLU A 170 -11.76 13.04 4.94
C GLU A 170 -11.47 12.04 6.07
N THR A 171 -10.19 11.74 6.27
CA THR A 171 -9.75 10.69 7.20
C THR A 171 -10.18 11.03 8.63
N PRO A 172 -10.98 10.18 9.30
CA PRO A 172 -11.41 10.43 10.68
C PRO A 172 -10.33 10.03 11.70
N LEU A 173 -9.47 9.08 11.35
CA LEU A 173 -8.55 8.42 12.27
C LEU A 173 -7.22 8.06 11.58
N ILE A 174 -6.13 8.38 12.27
CA ILE A 174 -4.77 8.00 11.91
C ILE A 174 -4.21 7.08 12.99
N ILE A 175 -3.63 5.95 12.59
CA ILE A 175 -3.01 4.96 13.47
C ILE A 175 -1.54 4.81 13.10
N MET A 176 -0.67 5.22 14.02
CA MET A 176 0.79 5.15 13.92
C MET A 176 1.32 3.99 14.76
N LEU A 177 1.93 3.00 14.10
CA LEU A 177 2.39 1.75 14.73
C LEU A 177 3.92 1.69 14.83
N THR A 178 4.60 2.82 15.04
CA THR A 178 6.08 2.87 15.11
C THR A 178 6.56 3.98 16.02
N LYS A 179 7.74 3.82 16.61
CA LYS A 179 8.47 4.97 17.17
C LYS A 179 9.05 5.82 16.03
N LEU A 180 9.40 7.08 16.33
CA LEU A 180 10.11 7.95 15.38
C LEU A 180 11.48 7.37 14.99
N LYS A 181 12.17 6.76 15.97
CA LYS A 181 13.49 6.16 15.81
C LYS A 181 13.59 4.82 16.54
N GLU A 182 14.09 3.81 15.84
CA GLU A 182 14.37 2.46 16.35
C GLU A 182 15.74 2.05 15.80
N ARG A 183 16.80 2.61 16.39
CA ARG A 183 18.19 2.69 15.85
C ARG A 183 18.33 3.63 14.66
N LYS A 184 17.54 3.41 13.60
CA LYS A 184 17.42 4.29 12.43
C LYS A 184 16.12 5.09 12.50
N GLU A 185 16.06 6.20 11.78
CA GLU A 185 14.81 6.93 11.60
C GLU A 185 13.78 6.02 10.91
N LYS A 186 12.59 5.94 11.50
CA LYS A 186 11.44 5.19 10.98
C LYS A 186 10.33 6.12 10.50
N CYS A 187 10.20 7.28 11.14
CA CYS A 187 9.18 8.28 10.82
C CYS A 187 9.65 9.63 11.35
N ILE A 188 9.35 10.72 10.65
CA ILE A 188 9.50 12.06 11.21
C ILE A 188 8.28 12.41 12.07
N CYS A 189 8.44 13.30 13.05
CA CYS A 189 7.29 13.87 13.74
C CYS A 189 6.54 14.77 12.76
N TYR A 190 5.31 14.40 12.42
CA TYR A 190 4.50 15.10 11.42
C TYR A 190 3.29 15.82 12.04
N TRP A 191 3.19 15.82 13.36
CA TRP A 191 2.15 16.53 14.12
C TRP A 191 2.82 17.54 15.07
N PRO A 192 2.13 18.63 15.45
CA PRO A 192 2.68 19.64 16.34
C PRO A 192 2.51 19.25 17.81
N GLU A 193 3.26 19.90 18.69
CA GLU A 193 3.02 19.80 20.14
C GLU A 193 1.75 20.54 20.57
N ARG A 194 1.50 21.71 19.98
CA ARG A 194 0.27 22.50 20.20
C ARG A 194 -0.39 22.88 18.89
N GLU A 195 0.37 23.56 18.04
CA GLU A 195 -0.12 24.04 16.75
C GLU A 195 1.03 24.23 15.76
N ALA A 196 0.81 23.90 14.49
CA ALA A 196 1.71 24.25 13.40
C ALA A 196 0.98 24.26 12.05
N SER A 197 1.61 24.87 11.05
CA SER A 197 1.16 24.82 9.66
C SER A 197 2.02 23.86 8.85
N TYR A 198 1.35 22.99 8.07
CA TYR A 198 1.98 22.05 7.14
C TYR A 198 1.43 22.34 5.74
N GLY A 199 2.18 23.11 4.95
CA GLY A 199 1.67 23.64 3.69
C GLY A 199 0.45 24.54 3.95
N PRO A 200 -0.71 24.32 3.29
CA PRO A 200 -1.90 25.14 3.49
C PRO A 200 -2.75 24.73 4.71
N PHE A 201 -2.37 23.66 5.41
CA PHE A 201 -3.14 23.10 6.52
C PHE A 201 -2.64 23.66 7.84
N ARG A 202 -3.55 24.15 8.69
CA ARG A 202 -3.27 24.48 10.08
C ARG A 202 -3.74 23.32 10.95
N ILE A 203 -2.87 22.81 11.81
CA ILE A 203 -3.14 21.67 12.66
C ILE A 203 -2.96 22.08 14.11
N GLN A 204 -3.99 21.85 14.92
CA GLN A 204 -3.99 22.16 16.33
C GLN A 204 -4.32 20.90 17.14
N VAL A 205 -3.55 20.64 18.19
CA VAL A 205 -3.87 19.60 19.18
C VAL A 205 -4.90 20.17 20.15
N GLN A 206 -6.09 19.59 20.16
CA GLN A 206 -7.18 19.99 21.07
C GLN A 206 -7.05 19.27 22.41
N ASP A 207 -6.79 17.96 22.37
CA ASP A 207 -6.72 17.10 23.55
C ASP A 207 -5.70 15.98 23.35
N ILE A 208 -5.16 15.49 24.46
CA ILE A 208 -4.26 14.34 24.53
C ILE A 208 -4.75 13.42 25.65
N TRP A 209 -4.93 12.14 25.33
CA TRP A 209 -5.18 11.08 26.30
C TRP A 209 -4.03 10.08 26.25
N GLU A 210 -3.33 9.96 27.36
CA GLU A 210 -2.25 8.99 27.51
C GLU A 210 -2.81 7.72 28.14
N CYS A 211 -2.66 6.61 27.42
CA CYS A 211 -2.86 5.27 27.95
C CYS A 211 -1.47 4.63 28.13
N ASP A 212 -1.41 3.52 28.87
CA ASP A 212 -0.13 2.86 29.19
C ASP A 212 0.71 2.54 27.93
N ASP A 213 0.04 2.22 26.82
CA ASP A 213 0.67 1.64 25.63
C ASP A 213 0.54 2.49 24.36
N TYR A 214 -0.37 3.46 24.37
CA TYR A 214 -0.62 4.35 23.24
C TYR A 214 -1.11 5.72 23.70
N THR A 215 -0.87 6.71 22.86
CA THR A 215 -1.37 8.07 23.06
C THR A 215 -2.43 8.37 22.01
N ILE A 216 -3.58 8.88 22.43
CA ILE A 216 -4.62 9.40 21.55
C ILE A 216 -4.54 10.93 21.55
N ARG A 217 -4.52 11.55 20.38
CA ARG A 217 -4.64 13.01 20.20
C ARG A 217 -5.92 13.32 19.44
N SER A 218 -6.62 14.38 19.86
CA SER A 218 -7.66 15.02 19.06
C SER A 218 -7.02 16.16 18.27
N LEU A 219 -7.01 16.08 16.96
CA LEU A 219 -6.43 17.09 16.09
C LEU A 219 -7.56 17.86 15.39
N SER A 220 -7.47 19.19 15.40
CA SER A 220 -8.23 20.06 14.51
C SER A 220 -7.38 20.31 13.27
N LEU A 221 -7.83 19.80 12.13
CA LEU A 221 -7.22 20.03 10.82
C LEU A 221 -8.04 21.10 10.09
N GLN A 222 -7.45 22.26 9.85
CA GLN A 222 -8.11 23.39 9.22
C GLN A 222 -7.48 23.70 7.85
N PHE A 223 -8.34 23.95 6.86
CA PHE A 223 -7.97 24.48 5.56
C PHE A 223 -9.00 25.51 5.11
N LYS A 224 -8.56 26.76 4.91
CA LYS A 224 -9.45 27.91 4.68
C LYS A 224 -10.49 28.01 5.81
N ASP A 225 -11.77 28.08 5.47
CA ASP A 225 -12.88 28.23 6.42
C ASP A 225 -13.42 26.89 6.93
N GLU A 226 -12.90 25.77 6.44
CA GLU A 226 -13.33 24.44 6.85
C GLU A 226 -12.37 23.86 7.90
N SER A 227 -12.92 23.27 8.96
CA SER A 227 -12.18 22.59 10.01
C SER A 227 -12.77 21.20 10.25
N ARG A 228 -11.89 20.20 10.40
CA ARG A 228 -12.23 18.79 10.58
C ARG A 228 -11.50 18.22 11.77
N THR A 229 -12.18 17.39 12.55
CA THR A 229 -11.54 16.65 13.63
C THR A 229 -10.96 15.34 13.12
N VAL A 230 -9.70 15.08 13.47
CA VAL A 230 -8.99 13.84 13.17
C VAL A 230 -8.44 13.27 14.48
N LYS A 231 -8.78 12.02 14.80
CA LYS A 231 -8.13 11.31 15.91
C LYS A 231 -6.79 10.75 15.44
N HIS A 232 -5.77 10.83 16.30
CA HIS A 232 -4.43 10.34 16.02
C HIS A 232 -3.96 9.45 17.15
N ILE A 233 -3.73 8.17 16.85
CA ILE A 233 -3.25 7.18 17.82
C ILE A 233 -1.79 6.87 17.52
N VAL A 234 -0.93 6.99 18.52
CA VAL A 234 0.47 6.57 18.46
C VAL A 234 0.67 5.37 19.36
N PHE A 235 0.85 4.19 18.77
CA PHE A 235 1.19 2.95 19.46
C PHE A 235 2.71 2.76 19.42
N SER A 236 3.41 3.20 20.47
CA SER A 236 4.88 3.23 20.52
C SER A 236 5.51 1.91 20.95
N SER A 237 4.74 0.96 21.48
CA SER A 237 5.27 -0.28 22.07
C SER A 237 5.49 -1.42 21.06
N TRP A 238 5.41 -1.17 19.75
CA TRP A 238 5.61 -2.19 18.71
C TRP A 238 7.00 -2.08 18.02
N PRO A 239 7.95 -3.00 18.29
CA PRO A 239 9.25 -3.02 17.62
C PRO A 239 9.16 -3.41 16.13
N ASP A 240 9.96 -2.78 15.27
CA ASP A 240 9.99 -3.07 13.83
C ASP A 240 10.47 -4.50 13.52
N GLN A 241 9.85 -5.13 12.51
CA GLN A 241 10.11 -6.52 12.09
C GLN A 241 9.91 -7.58 13.19
N ARG A 242 9.23 -7.22 14.27
CA ARG A 242 8.90 -8.11 15.39
C ARG A 242 7.42 -7.98 15.73
N THR A 243 6.99 -8.76 16.69
CA THR A 243 5.65 -8.72 17.28
C THR A 243 5.70 -7.83 18.55
N PRO A 244 4.59 -7.19 18.93
CA PRO A 244 4.42 -6.62 20.27
C PRO A 244 4.68 -7.69 21.34
N GLU A 245 5.15 -7.26 22.51
CA GLU A 245 5.39 -8.15 23.65
C GLU A 245 4.09 -8.74 24.22
N SER A 246 2.95 -8.07 24.02
CA SER A 246 1.64 -8.55 24.45
C SER A 246 0.57 -8.37 23.37
N ALA A 247 -0.05 -9.49 23.00
CA ALA A 247 -1.22 -9.54 22.12
C ALA A 247 -2.44 -8.77 22.68
N LYS A 248 -2.58 -8.74 24.02
CA LYS A 248 -3.67 -8.02 24.70
C LYS A 248 -3.65 -6.53 24.38
N MET A 249 -2.46 -5.94 24.27
CA MET A 249 -2.30 -4.51 23.99
C MET A 249 -2.84 -4.15 22.61
N LEU A 250 -2.52 -4.95 21.58
CA LEU A 250 -3.03 -4.71 20.24
C LEU A 250 -4.55 -4.93 20.18
N LEU A 251 -5.04 -5.93 20.92
CA LEU A 251 -6.47 -6.19 20.99
C LEU A 251 -7.24 -5.02 21.66
N HIS A 252 -6.71 -4.45 22.74
CA HIS A 252 -7.29 -3.26 23.36
C HIS A 252 -7.33 -2.07 22.37
N LEU A 253 -6.26 -1.87 21.60
CA LEU A 253 -6.24 -0.83 20.57
C LEU A 253 -7.32 -1.08 19.51
N ILE A 254 -7.51 -2.32 19.05
CA ILE A 254 -8.54 -2.70 18.07
C ILE A 254 -9.93 -2.33 18.57
N LEU A 255 -10.25 -2.66 19.83
CA LEU A 255 -11.52 -2.33 20.45
C LEU A 255 -11.71 -0.82 20.62
N GLU A 256 -10.65 -0.10 20.96
CA GLU A 256 -10.70 1.36 21.12
C GLU A 256 -10.91 2.07 19.77
N VAL A 257 -10.27 1.58 18.70
CA VAL A 257 -10.49 2.04 17.33
C VAL A 257 -11.96 1.90 16.93
N GLU A 258 -12.61 0.77 17.23
CA GLU A 258 -14.03 0.59 16.93
C GLU A 258 -14.93 1.61 17.65
N LYS A 259 -14.64 1.93 18.92
CA LYS A 259 -15.39 2.97 19.66
C LYS A 259 -15.22 4.34 19.02
N ILE A 260 -13.98 4.71 18.67
CA ILE A 260 -13.68 5.99 18.02
C ILE A 260 -14.40 6.12 16.69
N LEU A 261 -14.41 5.06 15.87
CA LEU A 261 -15.06 5.07 14.57
C LEU A 261 -16.58 5.17 14.66
N LYS A 262 -17.20 4.56 15.67
CA LYS A 262 -18.64 4.71 15.93
C LYS A 262 -19.02 6.15 16.27
N ALA A 263 -18.13 6.91 16.91
CA ALA A 263 -18.34 8.31 17.27
C ALA A 263 -17.87 9.31 16.19
N ALA A 264 -17.18 8.84 15.14
CA ALA A 264 -16.61 9.71 14.13
C ALA A 264 -17.69 10.32 13.21
N GLN A 265 -17.54 11.61 12.91
CA GLN A 265 -18.45 12.33 12.01
C GLN A 265 -18.17 12.02 10.54
N ASN A 266 -16.90 11.87 10.18
CA ASN A 266 -16.45 11.57 8.82
C ASN A 266 -16.33 10.06 8.60
N LYS A 267 -16.67 9.60 7.40
CA LYS A 267 -16.63 8.18 7.00
C LYS A 267 -15.49 7.85 6.02
N GLY A 268 -14.48 8.71 5.93
CA GLY A 268 -13.29 8.49 5.11
C GLY A 268 -12.46 7.30 5.59
N PRO A 269 -11.50 6.82 4.77
CA PRO A 269 -10.59 5.73 5.14
C PRO A 269 -9.76 6.07 6.37
N ILE A 270 -9.53 5.04 7.19
CA ILE A 270 -8.59 5.08 8.31
C ILE A 270 -7.17 5.02 7.76
N VAL A 271 -6.33 5.99 8.10
CA VAL A 271 -4.93 5.97 7.71
C VAL A 271 -4.15 5.12 8.72
N VAL A 272 -3.52 4.05 8.27
CA VAL A 272 -2.67 3.19 9.11
C VAL A 272 -1.25 3.21 8.55
N HIS A 273 -0.27 3.50 9.38
CA HIS A 273 1.12 3.55 8.96
C HIS A 273 2.08 3.00 10.00
N CYS A 274 3.25 2.58 9.53
CA CYS A 274 4.41 2.27 10.34
C CYS A 274 5.63 2.97 9.72
N SER A 275 6.77 2.28 9.56
CA SER A 275 7.90 2.80 8.78
C SER A 275 7.68 2.59 7.28
N ALA A 276 7.55 1.34 6.83
CA ALA A 276 7.37 0.98 5.42
C ALA A 276 5.89 0.93 4.97
N GLY A 277 4.96 0.88 5.92
CA GLY A 277 3.52 0.80 5.64
C GLY A 277 3.05 -0.57 5.14
N ILE A 278 3.73 -1.67 5.51
CA ILE A 278 3.37 -3.03 5.07
C ILE A 278 3.37 -4.10 6.17
N GLY A 279 4.40 -4.16 7.03
CA GLY A 279 4.49 -5.18 8.10
C GLY A 279 3.49 -4.97 9.23
N ARG A 280 3.81 -4.09 10.17
CA ARG A 280 2.94 -3.73 11.32
C ARG A 280 1.56 -3.23 10.87
N THR A 281 1.54 -2.42 9.81
CA THR A 281 0.31 -1.95 9.15
C THR A 281 -0.54 -3.11 8.66
N GLY A 282 0.06 -4.10 8.00
CA GLY A 282 -0.64 -5.31 7.55
C GLY A 282 -1.17 -6.14 8.71
N CYS A 283 -0.38 -6.34 9.78
CA CYS A 283 -0.83 -7.04 10.97
C CYS A 283 -2.05 -6.37 11.59
N PHE A 284 -2.00 -5.06 11.82
CA PHE A 284 -3.12 -4.32 12.42
C PHE A 284 -4.39 -4.46 11.57
N ILE A 285 -4.31 -4.21 10.27
CA ILE A 285 -5.47 -4.28 9.38
C ILE A 285 -6.01 -5.71 9.29
N ALA A 286 -5.13 -6.71 9.19
CA ALA A 286 -5.53 -8.12 9.15
C ALA A 286 -6.26 -8.54 10.44
N THR A 287 -5.73 -8.14 11.60
CA THR A 287 -6.39 -8.43 12.88
C THR A 287 -7.74 -7.72 13.00
N GLN A 288 -7.85 -6.45 12.59
CA GLN A 288 -9.13 -5.73 12.60
C GLN A 288 -10.20 -6.44 11.74
N ILE A 289 -9.83 -6.86 10.53
CA ILE A 289 -10.73 -7.61 9.63
C ILE A 289 -11.07 -8.99 10.20
N GLY A 290 -10.08 -9.69 10.77
CA GLY A 290 -10.28 -11.00 11.39
C GLY A 290 -11.19 -10.95 12.60
N CYS A 291 -11.07 -9.92 13.44
CA CYS A 291 -11.98 -9.70 14.56
C CYS A 291 -13.42 -9.49 14.08
N GLN A 292 -13.64 -8.76 12.98
CA GLN A 292 -14.96 -8.59 12.37
C GLN A 292 -15.52 -9.90 11.79
N GLN A 293 -14.69 -10.70 11.11
CA GLN A 293 -15.07 -12.03 10.65
C GLN A 293 -15.52 -12.94 11.80
N LEU A 294 -14.74 -12.99 12.89
CA LEU A 294 -15.07 -13.79 14.07
C LEU A 294 -16.37 -13.33 14.74
N LYS A 295 -16.58 -12.02 14.87
CA LYS A 295 -17.82 -11.45 15.44
C LYS A 295 -19.05 -11.84 14.62
N ASP A 296 -18.97 -11.72 13.30
CA ASP A 296 -20.14 -11.83 12.43
C ASP A 296 -20.43 -13.27 12.01
N LYS A 297 -19.41 -14.12 11.89
CA LYS A 297 -19.53 -15.47 11.31
C LYS A 297 -19.11 -16.60 12.26
N GLY A 298 -18.39 -16.31 13.35
CA GLY A 298 -17.81 -17.35 14.21
C GLY A 298 -16.64 -18.12 13.57
N GLU A 299 -16.12 -17.64 12.44
CA GLU A 299 -14.98 -18.21 11.71
C GLU A 299 -14.11 -17.11 11.11
N VAL A 300 -12.87 -17.43 10.76
CA VAL A 300 -11.92 -16.48 10.16
C VAL A 300 -11.07 -17.14 9.08
N ASP A 301 -10.82 -16.41 8.00
CA ASP A 301 -9.94 -16.82 6.91
C ASP A 301 -8.72 -15.90 6.85
N ILE A 302 -7.72 -16.19 7.68
CA ILE A 302 -6.53 -15.34 7.81
C ILE A 302 -5.70 -15.37 6.52
N LEU A 303 -5.61 -16.53 5.86
CA LEU A 303 -4.94 -16.67 4.56
C LEU A 303 -5.60 -15.77 3.50
N GLY A 304 -6.93 -15.87 3.37
CA GLY A 304 -7.71 -15.05 2.44
C GLY A 304 -7.60 -13.55 2.75
N ILE A 305 -7.62 -13.16 4.03
CA ILE A 305 -7.39 -11.77 4.46
C ILE A 305 -6.01 -11.28 3.99
N VAL A 306 -4.93 -12.04 4.24
CA VAL A 306 -3.58 -11.62 3.86
C VAL A 306 -3.41 -11.57 2.34
N CYS A 307 -3.95 -12.53 1.62
CA CYS A 307 -3.97 -12.51 0.17
C CYS A 307 -4.66 -11.25 -0.39
N GLN A 308 -5.83 -10.91 0.18
CA GLN A 308 -6.57 -9.70 -0.13
C GLN A 308 -5.74 -8.44 0.15
N LEU A 309 -5.10 -8.33 1.32
CA LEU A 309 -4.23 -7.21 1.64
C LEU A 309 -3.06 -7.09 0.66
N ARG A 310 -2.46 -8.20 0.22
CA ARG A 310 -1.36 -8.19 -0.74
C ARG A 310 -1.77 -7.81 -2.15
N ILE A 311 -3.03 -8.06 -2.55
CA ILE A 311 -3.59 -7.51 -3.79
C ILE A 311 -3.64 -5.99 -3.70
N ASP A 312 -4.11 -5.45 -2.56
CA ASP A 312 -4.29 -4.02 -2.39
C ASP A 312 -2.96 -3.28 -2.18
N ARG A 313 -1.98 -3.88 -1.49
CA ARG A 313 -0.62 -3.35 -1.33
C ARG A 313 0.39 -4.49 -1.17
N GLY A 314 1.39 -4.55 -2.03
CA GLY A 314 2.40 -5.59 -2.03
C GLY A 314 3.17 -5.67 -0.71
N GLY A 315 3.39 -6.89 -0.22
CA GLY A 315 4.19 -7.17 0.97
C GLY A 315 3.50 -6.95 2.31
N MET A 316 2.17 -6.72 2.32
CA MET A 316 1.41 -6.66 3.57
C MET A 316 1.61 -7.94 4.39
N ILE A 317 1.98 -7.75 5.67
CA ILE A 317 2.57 -8.76 6.55
C ILE A 317 3.89 -9.31 5.98
N GLN A 318 5.00 -8.91 6.61
CA GLN A 318 6.34 -9.10 6.05
C GLN A 318 7.04 -10.39 6.49
N THR A 319 6.72 -10.93 7.66
CA THR A 319 7.44 -12.08 8.23
C THR A 319 6.49 -13.16 8.72
N SER A 320 7.00 -14.40 8.84
CA SER A 320 6.27 -15.53 9.40
C SER A 320 5.83 -15.27 10.84
N GLU A 321 6.66 -14.61 11.64
CA GLU A 321 6.37 -14.30 13.04
C GLU A 321 5.20 -13.31 13.13
N GLN A 322 5.13 -12.34 12.20
CA GLN A 322 4.00 -11.44 12.09
C GLN A 322 2.70 -12.16 11.71
N TYR A 323 2.78 -13.14 10.81
CA TYR A 323 1.63 -13.96 10.41
C TYR A 323 1.13 -14.86 11.55
N GLN A 324 2.06 -15.51 12.26
CA GLN A 324 1.78 -16.29 13.47
C GLN A 324 1.17 -15.41 14.57
N PHE A 325 1.65 -14.18 14.72
CA PHE A 325 1.12 -13.25 15.72
C PHE A 325 -0.33 -12.82 15.43
N VAL A 326 -0.70 -12.64 14.16
CA VAL A 326 -2.10 -12.39 13.79
C VAL A 326 -2.99 -13.57 14.20
N HIS A 327 -2.55 -14.82 13.99
CA HIS A 327 -3.26 -16.01 14.47
C HIS A 327 -3.41 -16.00 15.98
N HIS A 328 -2.32 -15.73 16.70
CA HIS A 328 -2.31 -15.72 18.16
C HIS A 328 -3.29 -14.69 18.75
N ILE A 329 -3.34 -13.46 18.20
CA ILE A 329 -4.31 -12.45 18.67
C ILE A 329 -5.74 -12.85 18.34
N LEU A 330 -5.99 -13.36 17.14
CA LEU A 330 -7.34 -13.75 16.74
C LEU A 330 -7.85 -14.94 17.56
N ALA A 331 -6.98 -15.88 17.92
CA ALA A 331 -7.30 -16.95 18.88
C ALA A 331 -7.65 -16.37 20.25
N MET A 332 -6.83 -15.46 20.79
CA MET A 332 -7.12 -14.78 22.06
C MET A 332 -8.46 -14.03 22.02
N TYR A 333 -8.73 -13.34 20.92
CA TYR A 333 -9.98 -12.63 20.72
C TYR A 333 -11.20 -13.56 20.65
N ALA A 334 -11.08 -14.70 19.95
CA ALA A 334 -12.12 -15.72 19.90
C ALA A 334 -12.45 -16.30 21.28
N SER A 335 -11.44 -16.55 22.13
CA SER A 335 -11.65 -17.00 23.51
C SER A 335 -12.46 -16.00 24.35
N GLN A 336 -12.19 -14.70 24.18
CA GLN A 336 -12.95 -13.66 24.87
C GLN A 336 -14.40 -13.61 24.40
N LEU A 337 -14.65 -13.82 23.09
CA LEU A 337 -16.02 -13.84 22.56
C LEU A 337 -16.87 -14.97 23.15
N SER A 338 -16.31 -16.18 23.31
CA SER A 338 -17.04 -17.31 23.90
C SER A 338 -17.46 -17.07 25.35
N GLU A 339 -16.66 -16.35 26.13
CA GLU A 339 -16.99 -16.00 27.53
C GLU A 339 -18.20 -15.05 27.63
N PHE A 340 -18.50 -14.28 26.57
CA PHE A 340 -19.66 -13.38 26.52
C PHE A 340 -20.94 -14.05 26.00
N THR A 341 -20.84 -15.19 25.32
CA THR A 341 -22.02 -15.92 24.80
C THR A 341 -22.54 -17.00 25.74
N ASP A 342 -21.72 -17.44 26.70
CA ASP A 342 -22.07 -18.47 27.69
C ASP A 342 -22.57 -17.88 29.04
N ASN A 343 -22.76 -16.56 29.12
CA ASN A 343 -23.49 -15.85 30.19
C ASN A 343 -24.76 -15.21 29.64
#